data_AF-A0A6P3B746-F1
#
_entry.id   AF-A0A6P3B746-F1
#
_cell.length_a   1.000
_cell.length_b   1.000
_cell.length_c   1.000
_cell.angle_alpha   90.00
_cell.angle_beta   90.00
_cell.angle_gamma   90.00
#
_symmetry.space_group_name_H-M   'P 1'
#
loop_
_entity.id
_entity.type
_entity.pdbx_description
1 polymer ?
#
loop_
_entity_poly.entity_id
_entity_poly.type
_entity_poly.pdbx_seq_one_letter_code
_entity_poly.pdbx_strand_id
1 'polypeptide(L)'
;MKTFKPGFALCAVMMAAGTAQAGDFSIESAELAGGGFGHAQVSDSFGCHGENVSPSIRWSGVPEGTQSYLLTMFDADAPTGSGFWHWVVADIPASARGIASGSGNDVARLPAGAVPMKNDTGHAGYLGPCPPQGETHRYVITLTALKVAKLPVERDATPAVVGFTAHYQAIAQAAMTVRLSR
;
A
#
# COMPACT_ATOMS: atom_id res chain seq x y z
N MET A 1 -18.50 44.91 61.88
CA MET A 1 -18.96 43.78 61.03
C MET A 1 -18.82 44.21 59.58
N LYS A 2 -17.85 43.67 58.83
CA LYS A 2 -17.63 44.01 57.41
C LYS A 2 -18.05 42.80 56.57
N THR A 3 -19.10 42.97 55.78
CA THR A 3 -19.66 41.99 54.84
C THR A 3 -18.78 41.85 53.60
N PHE A 4 -18.30 40.64 53.33
CA PHE A 4 -17.57 40.27 52.12
C PHE A 4 -18.56 39.64 51.12
N LYS A 5 -18.59 40.11 49.87
CA LYS A 5 -19.36 39.49 48.76
C LYS A 5 -18.39 38.70 47.86
N PRO A 6 -18.69 37.46 47.45
CA PRO A 6 -17.87 36.75 46.49
C PRO A 6 -18.30 37.13 45.05
N GLY A 7 -17.33 37.51 44.21
CA GLY A 7 -17.53 37.67 42.78
C GLY A 7 -17.30 36.35 42.07
N PHE A 8 -18.29 35.87 41.31
CA PHE A 8 -18.14 34.75 40.38
C PHE A 8 -17.51 35.26 39.08
N ALA A 9 -16.30 34.81 38.76
CA ALA A 9 -15.69 35.01 37.46
C ALA A 9 -16.10 33.84 36.54
N LEU A 10 -16.87 34.14 35.49
CA LEU A 10 -17.27 33.19 34.47
C LEU A 10 -16.11 33.01 33.48
N CYS A 11 -15.45 31.85 33.52
CA CYS A 11 -14.37 31.51 32.59
C CYS A 11 -14.99 30.96 31.29
N ALA A 12 -15.00 31.77 30.22
CA ALA A 12 -15.46 31.34 28.91
C ALA A 12 -14.36 30.51 28.23
N VAL A 13 -14.58 29.21 28.07
CA VAL A 13 -13.71 28.32 27.30
C VAL A 13 -14.07 28.47 25.82
N MET A 14 -13.22 29.13 25.05
CA MET A 14 -13.29 29.08 23.59
C MET A 14 -12.77 27.74 23.11
N MET A 15 -13.67 26.86 22.64
CA MET A 15 -13.25 25.71 21.84
C MET A 15 -12.94 26.19 20.42
N ALA A 16 -11.66 26.26 20.07
CA ALA A 16 -11.24 26.40 18.69
C ALA A 16 -11.46 25.06 17.97
N ALA A 17 -12.49 24.99 17.11
CA ALA A 17 -12.66 23.88 16.19
C ALA A 17 -11.57 23.97 15.11
N GLY A 18 -10.50 23.20 15.29
CA GLY A 18 -9.47 23.05 14.25
C GLY A 18 -10.06 22.31 13.06
N THR A 19 -10.06 22.94 11.89
CA THR A 19 -10.33 22.25 10.62
C THR A 19 -9.13 21.33 10.34
N ALA A 20 -9.29 20.04 10.57
CA ALA A 20 -8.34 19.05 10.10
C ALA A 20 -8.41 19.03 8.57
N GLN A 21 -7.41 19.61 7.91
CA GLN A 21 -7.24 19.45 6.47
C GLN A 21 -6.92 17.97 6.23
N ALA A 22 -7.83 17.23 5.58
CA ALA A 22 -7.53 15.89 5.10
C ALA A 22 -6.37 16.00 4.10
N GLY A 23 -5.21 15.44 4.44
CA GLY A 23 -4.09 15.35 3.50
C GLY A 23 -4.45 14.45 2.32
N ASP A 24 -3.81 14.68 1.17
CA ASP A 24 -3.99 13.85 -0.01
C ASP A 24 -3.59 12.39 0.30
N PHE A 25 -4.40 11.44 -0.16
CA PHE A 25 -4.13 10.01 0.01
C PHE A 25 -2.79 9.68 -0.66
N SER A 26 -1.84 9.19 0.13
CA SER A 26 -0.44 9.03 -0.29
C SER A 26 0.16 7.74 0.25
N ILE A 27 1.16 7.21 -0.46
CA ILE A 27 1.97 6.09 -0.01
C ILE A 27 3.45 6.44 0.00
N GLU A 28 4.18 5.86 0.95
CA GLU A 28 5.61 6.04 1.14
C GLU A 28 6.29 4.71 1.49
N SER A 29 7.57 4.62 1.14
CA SER A 29 8.43 3.49 1.45
C SER A 29 9.83 4.02 1.70
N ALA A 30 10.40 3.71 2.86
CA ALA A 30 11.74 4.19 3.21
C ALA A 30 12.79 3.60 2.27
N GLU A 31 12.64 2.32 1.92
CA GLU A 31 13.56 1.59 1.04
C GLU A 31 13.52 2.09 -0.42
N LEU A 32 12.43 2.74 -0.83
CA LEU A 32 12.22 3.18 -2.22
C LEU A 32 12.23 4.71 -2.38
N ALA A 33 12.55 5.47 -1.32
CA ALA A 33 12.49 6.93 -1.33
C ALA A 33 13.38 7.59 -2.40
N GLY A 34 14.44 6.90 -2.84
CA GLY A 34 15.33 7.34 -3.92
C GLY A 34 14.80 7.09 -5.34
N GLY A 35 13.59 6.53 -5.49
CA GLY A 35 13.01 6.21 -6.81
C GLY A 35 13.60 4.97 -7.49
N GLY A 36 14.44 4.20 -6.79
CA GLY A 36 15.01 2.95 -7.26
C GLY A 36 14.93 1.84 -6.21
N PHE A 37 15.20 0.60 -6.63
CA PHE A 37 15.25 -0.55 -5.74
C PHE A 37 16.67 -0.79 -5.21
N GLY A 38 16.81 -0.97 -3.91
CA GLY A 38 18.02 -1.49 -3.29
C GLY A 38 18.17 -3.00 -3.49
N HIS A 39 19.38 -3.52 -3.25
CA HIS A 39 19.70 -4.95 -3.39
C HIS A 39 18.72 -5.86 -2.65
N ALA A 40 18.28 -5.45 -1.45
CA ALA A 40 17.33 -6.20 -0.65
C ALA A 40 16.01 -6.45 -1.38
N GLN A 41 15.51 -5.48 -2.16
CA GLN A 41 14.22 -5.62 -2.85
C GLN A 41 14.33 -6.31 -4.22
N VAL A 42 15.51 -6.38 -4.82
CA VAL A 42 15.70 -7.03 -6.13
C VAL A 42 15.44 -8.53 -6.04
N SER A 43 14.90 -9.14 -7.09
CA SER A 43 14.64 -10.59 -7.13
C SER A 43 15.92 -11.41 -6.96
N ASP A 44 15.80 -12.57 -6.32
CA ASP A 44 16.82 -13.62 -6.21
C ASP A 44 16.72 -14.67 -7.33
N SER A 45 15.81 -14.45 -8.27
CA SER A 45 15.41 -15.37 -9.33
C SER A 45 15.60 -14.74 -10.71
N PHE A 46 15.35 -15.51 -11.78
CA PHE A 46 15.43 -15.04 -13.18
C PHE A 46 16.79 -14.44 -13.59
N GLY A 47 17.86 -14.89 -12.94
CA GLY A 47 19.23 -14.40 -13.17
C GLY A 47 19.54 -13.07 -12.49
N CYS A 48 18.66 -12.59 -11.61
CA CYS A 48 18.99 -11.59 -10.59
C CYS A 48 19.44 -12.28 -9.30
N HIS A 49 20.12 -11.54 -8.44
CA HIS A 49 20.76 -12.04 -7.22
C HIS A 49 20.53 -11.11 -6.02
N GLY A 50 19.37 -10.43 -5.98
CA GLY A 50 18.97 -9.67 -4.80
C GLY A 50 18.49 -10.58 -3.66
N GLU A 51 17.93 -9.97 -2.61
CA GLU A 51 17.43 -10.72 -1.44
C GLU A 51 15.92 -10.97 -1.51
N ASN A 52 15.25 -10.44 -2.53
CA ASN A 52 13.81 -10.58 -2.79
C ASN A 52 12.91 -10.15 -1.62
N VAL A 53 13.35 -9.22 -0.77
CA VAL A 53 12.62 -8.75 0.42
C VAL A 53 11.65 -7.62 0.07
N SER A 54 10.35 -7.83 0.32
CA SER A 54 9.33 -6.83 0.04
C SER A 54 9.59 -5.51 0.78
N PRO A 55 9.45 -4.34 0.15
CA PRO A 55 9.64 -3.05 0.81
C PRO A 55 8.59 -2.81 1.89
N SER A 56 8.88 -1.92 2.86
CA SER A 56 7.83 -1.39 3.72
C SER A 56 6.90 -0.46 2.95
N ILE A 57 5.61 -0.47 3.26
CA ILE A 57 4.62 0.44 2.69
C ILE A 57 3.87 1.13 3.82
N ARG A 58 3.90 2.46 3.85
CA ARG A 58 3.09 3.30 4.73
C ARG A 58 2.19 4.19 3.90
N TRP A 59 1.10 4.63 4.51
CA TRP A 59 0.16 5.52 3.85
C TRP A 59 -0.45 6.51 4.84
N SER A 60 -0.91 7.63 4.31
CA SER A 60 -1.57 8.69 5.05
C SER A 60 -2.67 9.32 4.19
N GLY A 61 -3.50 10.20 4.77
CA GLY A 61 -4.59 10.82 4.01
C GLY A 61 -5.69 9.86 3.59
N VAL A 62 -5.98 8.83 4.41
CA VAL A 62 -6.98 7.80 4.10
C VAL A 62 -8.36 8.44 3.86
N PRO A 63 -9.01 8.21 2.71
CA PRO A 63 -10.33 8.75 2.44
C PRO A 63 -11.40 8.24 3.41
N GLU A 64 -12.39 9.08 3.71
CA GLU A 64 -13.57 8.66 4.46
C GLU A 64 -14.30 7.50 3.75
N GLY A 65 -14.86 6.58 4.52
CA GLY A 65 -15.57 5.40 4.01
C GLY A 65 -14.67 4.23 3.61
N THR A 66 -13.34 4.36 3.74
CA THR A 66 -12.40 3.25 3.52
C THR A 66 -12.65 2.12 4.52
N GLN A 67 -12.91 0.91 4.01
CA GLN A 67 -13.14 -0.30 4.81
C GLN A 67 -12.01 -1.34 4.65
N SER A 68 -11.31 -1.33 3.52
CA SER A 68 -10.11 -2.14 3.29
C SER A 68 -9.21 -1.48 2.25
N TYR A 69 -8.02 -2.07 2.04
CA TYR A 69 -7.12 -1.68 0.96
C TYR A 69 -6.73 -2.88 0.09
N LEU A 70 -6.42 -2.58 -1.17
CA LEU A 70 -5.69 -3.45 -2.09
C LEU A 70 -4.33 -2.83 -2.38
N LEU A 71 -3.25 -3.56 -2.08
CA LEU A 71 -1.89 -3.22 -2.50
C LEU A 71 -1.53 -4.01 -3.75
N THR A 72 -1.00 -3.33 -4.77
CA THR A 72 -0.40 -3.98 -5.93
C THR A 72 0.98 -3.41 -6.27
N MET A 73 1.82 -4.21 -6.92
CA MET A 73 3.02 -3.77 -7.62
C MET A 73 2.99 -4.35 -9.04
N PHE A 74 3.03 -3.47 -10.04
CA PHE A 74 2.90 -3.84 -11.45
C PHE A 74 4.03 -3.24 -12.28
N ASP A 75 4.62 -4.06 -13.14
CA ASP A 75 5.58 -3.67 -14.17
C ASP A 75 4.86 -3.60 -15.51
N ALA A 76 4.59 -2.38 -15.99
CA ALA A 76 3.94 -2.18 -17.29
C ALA A 76 4.90 -2.34 -18.46
N ASP A 77 6.22 -2.34 -18.20
CA ASP A 77 7.26 -2.38 -19.22
C ASP A 77 7.72 -3.83 -19.50
N ALA A 78 7.31 -4.80 -18.68
CA ALA A 78 7.57 -6.22 -18.92
C ALA A 78 7.03 -6.69 -20.30
N PRO A 79 7.86 -7.32 -21.14
CA PRO A 79 7.54 -7.65 -22.54
C PRO A 79 6.69 -8.92 -22.68
N THR A 80 5.54 -8.97 -22.02
CA THR A 80 4.62 -10.13 -21.97
C THR A 80 3.32 -9.91 -22.75
N GLY A 81 3.07 -8.68 -23.21
CA GLY A 81 1.79 -8.24 -23.76
C GLY A 81 0.77 -7.79 -22.70
N SER A 82 1.02 -8.06 -21.42
CA SER A 82 0.13 -7.69 -20.30
C SER A 82 0.86 -7.06 -19.11
N GLY A 83 2.14 -6.74 -19.25
CA GLY A 83 3.01 -6.38 -18.13
C GLY A 83 3.23 -7.56 -17.17
N PHE A 84 3.63 -7.26 -15.93
CA PHE A 84 3.90 -8.28 -14.91
C PHE A 84 3.46 -7.81 -13.52
N TRP A 85 2.60 -8.59 -12.87
CA TRP A 85 2.21 -8.39 -11.47
C TRP A 85 3.25 -9.02 -10.56
N HIS A 86 3.88 -8.19 -9.72
CA HIS A 86 4.94 -8.58 -8.80
C HIS A 86 4.44 -8.87 -7.38
N TRP A 87 3.39 -8.16 -6.96
CA TRP A 87 2.84 -8.30 -5.63
C TRP A 87 1.38 -7.86 -5.61
N VAL A 88 0.52 -8.65 -4.96
CA VAL A 88 -0.91 -8.34 -4.82
C VAL A 88 -1.37 -8.77 -3.42
N VAL A 89 -1.92 -7.85 -2.64
CA VAL A 89 -2.46 -8.12 -1.30
C VAL A 89 -3.83 -7.45 -1.18
N ALA A 90 -4.87 -8.25 -1.11
CA ALA A 90 -6.25 -7.81 -0.95
C ALA A 90 -6.67 -7.75 0.51
N ASP A 91 -7.82 -7.14 0.77
CA ASP A 91 -8.51 -7.14 2.07
C ASP A 91 -7.64 -6.68 3.26
N ILE A 92 -6.65 -5.81 3.01
CA ILE A 92 -5.87 -5.21 4.09
C ILE A 92 -6.84 -4.38 4.94
N PRO A 93 -6.99 -4.63 6.25
CA PRO A 93 -8.01 -3.96 7.05
C PRO A 93 -7.81 -2.44 7.09
N ALA A 94 -8.90 -1.66 7.13
CA ALA A 94 -8.83 -0.20 7.26
C ALA A 94 -8.00 0.28 8.46
N SER A 95 -7.94 -0.51 9.53
CA SER A 95 -7.17 -0.22 10.75
C SER A 95 -5.65 -0.43 10.60
N ALA A 96 -5.19 -1.06 9.51
CA ALA A 96 -3.76 -1.27 9.27
C ALA A 96 -3.05 0.09 9.14
N ARG A 97 -1.83 0.16 9.69
CA ARG A 97 -0.99 1.38 9.71
C ARG A 97 0.18 1.32 8.73
N GLY A 98 0.21 0.29 7.91
CA GLY A 98 1.32 -0.02 7.01
C GLY A 98 1.51 -1.52 6.86
N ILE A 99 2.43 -1.88 5.96
CA ILE A 99 2.97 -3.22 5.78
C ILE A 99 4.47 -3.13 6.06
N ALA A 100 4.98 -3.97 6.95
CA ALA A 100 6.38 -3.95 7.32
C ALA A 100 7.25 -4.59 6.22
N SER A 101 8.52 -4.17 6.16
CA SER A 101 9.51 -4.79 5.27
C SER A 101 9.58 -6.31 5.49
N GLY A 102 9.65 -7.05 4.38
CA GLY A 102 9.62 -8.52 4.35
C GLY A 102 8.26 -9.19 4.59
N SER A 103 7.15 -8.44 4.78
CA SER A 103 5.83 -9.07 4.99
C SER A 103 5.27 -9.71 3.71
N GLY A 104 5.76 -9.33 2.53
CA GLY A 104 5.43 -10.00 1.27
C GLY A 104 6.14 -11.35 1.09
N ASN A 105 7.17 -11.63 1.89
CA ASN A 105 7.90 -12.91 1.92
C ASN A 105 7.27 -13.89 2.92
N ASP A 106 6.73 -13.36 4.01
CA ASP A 106 6.08 -14.12 5.07
C ASP A 106 4.68 -13.56 5.32
N VAL A 107 3.69 -14.27 4.77
CA VAL A 107 2.28 -13.89 4.85
C VAL A 107 1.75 -13.80 6.27
N ALA A 108 2.38 -14.47 7.24
CA ALA A 108 2.01 -14.36 8.65
C ALA A 108 2.33 -12.99 9.26
N ARG A 109 3.21 -12.22 8.61
CA ARG A 109 3.59 -10.85 9.01
C ARG A 109 2.72 -9.77 8.35
N LEU A 110 1.86 -10.13 7.40
CA LEU A 110 0.86 -9.20 6.86
C LEU A 110 -0.14 -8.79 7.96
N PRO A 111 -0.77 -7.60 7.84
CA PRO A 111 -1.84 -7.20 8.74
C PRO A 111 -2.92 -8.28 8.86
N ALA A 112 -3.33 -8.61 10.09
CA ALA A 112 -4.30 -9.68 10.33
C ALA A 112 -5.61 -9.44 9.56
N GLY A 113 -5.98 -10.38 8.68
CA GLY A 113 -7.14 -10.28 7.79
C GLY A 113 -6.81 -9.94 6.35
N ALA A 114 -5.59 -9.45 6.06
CA ALA A 114 -5.11 -9.29 4.70
C ALA A 114 -4.98 -10.65 3.99
N VAL A 115 -5.26 -10.65 2.69
CA VAL A 115 -5.26 -11.84 1.84
C VAL A 115 -4.17 -11.68 0.77
N PRO A 116 -3.05 -12.42 0.88
CA PRO A 116 -2.06 -12.44 -0.20
C PRO A 116 -2.65 -13.14 -1.42
N MET A 117 -2.59 -12.48 -2.57
CA MET A 117 -3.07 -13.02 -3.85
C MET A 117 -1.90 -13.50 -4.69
N LYS A 118 -2.16 -14.40 -5.63
CA LYS A 118 -1.15 -14.85 -6.58
C LYS A 118 -0.65 -13.68 -7.44
N ASN A 119 0.65 -13.63 -7.67
CA ASN A 119 1.29 -12.77 -8.67
C ASN A 119 1.48 -13.57 -9.99
N ASP A 120 2.17 -13.01 -10.98
CA ASP A 120 2.27 -13.65 -12.31
C ASP A 120 3.23 -14.86 -12.36
N THR A 121 3.98 -15.15 -11.29
CA THR A 121 4.65 -16.46 -11.16
C THR A 121 3.73 -17.54 -10.61
N GLY A 122 2.49 -17.21 -10.26
CA GLY A 122 1.51 -18.11 -9.67
C GLY A 122 1.64 -18.29 -8.15
N HIS A 123 2.57 -17.58 -7.51
CA HIS A 123 2.82 -17.63 -6.07
C HIS A 123 2.16 -16.44 -5.36
N ALA A 124 1.65 -16.68 -4.15
CA ALA A 124 1.15 -15.61 -3.30
C ALA A 124 2.30 -15.00 -2.50
N GLY A 125 2.65 -13.74 -2.80
CA GLY A 125 3.77 -13.06 -2.17
C GLY A 125 4.42 -12.01 -3.07
N TYR A 126 5.48 -11.42 -2.56
CA TYR A 126 6.32 -10.48 -3.29
C TYR A 126 7.31 -11.21 -4.19
N LEU A 127 7.45 -10.73 -5.41
CA LEU A 127 8.59 -11.00 -6.27
C LEU A 127 9.25 -9.68 -6.64
N GLY A 128 10.54 -9.57 -6.37
CA GLY A 128 11.35 -8.40 -6.70
C GLY A 128 11.43 -8.12 -8.20
N PRO A 129 11.80 -6.89 -8.58
CA PRO A 129 12.08 -6.55 -9.96
C PRO A 129 13.30 -7.35 -10.47
N CYS A 130 13.25 -7.74 -11.75
CA CYS A 130 14.37 -8.34 -12.47
C CYS A 130 14.17 -8.13 -13.99
N PRO A 131 14.34 -6.89 -14.49
CA PRO A 131 14.16 -6.62 -15.91
C PRO A 131 15.23 -7.34 -16.74
N PRO A 132 15.02 -7.49 -18.06
CA PRO A 132 16.08 -7.95 -18.96
C PRO A 132 17.33 -7.06 -18.89
N GLN A 133 18.49 -7.61 -19.25
CA GLN A 133 19.73 -6.84 -19.29
C GLN A 133 19.68 -5.75 -20.37
N GLY A 134 20.14 -4.54 -20.03
CA GLY A 134 20.12 -3.36 -20.89
C GLY A 134 18.82 -2.57 -20.85
N GLU A 135 17.83 -2.99 -20.05
CA GLU A 135 16.51 -2.37 -19.99
C GLU A 135 16.30 -1.63 -18.67
N THR A 136 15.38 -0.65 -18.69
CA THR A 136 14.92 0.07 -17.51
C THR A 136 13.41 -0.01 -17.44
N HIS A 137 12.90 -0.66 -16.39
CA HIS A 137 11.47 -0.86 -16.19
C HIS A 137 10.94 0.04 -15.07
N ARG A 138 9.66 0.40 -15.16
CA ARG A 138 8.89 1.10 -14.14
C ARG A 138 8.00 0.12 -13.40
N TYR A 139 8.12 0.15 -12.08
CA TYR A 139 7.31 -0.61 -11.16
C TYR A 139 6.38 0.33 -10.43
N VAL A 140 5.08 0.22 -10.69
CA VAL A 140 4.05 1.05 -10.08
C VAL A 140 3.49 0.30 -8.89
N ILE A 141 3.77 0.81 -7.69
CA ILE A 141 3.17 0.32 -6.45
C ILE A 141 1.94 1.16 -6.19
N THR A 142 0.77 0.53 -6.08
CA THR A 142 -0.51 1.22 -5.90
C THR A 142 -1.21 0.69 -4.66
N LEU A 143 -1.65 1.59 -3.79
CA LEU A 143 -2.61 1.30 -2.72
C LEU A 143 -3.97 1.87 -3.10
N THR A 144 -4.97 1.00 -3.20
CA THR A 144 -6.35 1.36 -3.49
C THR A 144 -7.16 1.29 -2.22
N ALA A 145 -7.80 2.39 -1.83
CA ALA A 145 -8.77 2.43 -0.73
C ALA A 145 -10.14 1.95 -1.23
N LEU A 146 -10.76 1.00 -0.53
CA LEU A 146 -11.98 0.32 -0.98
C LEU A 146 -13.15 0.58 -0.02
N LYS A 147 -14.36 0.72 -0.57
CA LYS A 147 -15.61 0.93 0.19
C LYS A 147 -16.22 -0.35 0.78
N VAL A 148 -15.53 -1.48 0.66
CA VAL A 148 -15.96 -2.79 1.19
C VAL A 148 -14.84 -3.37 2.05
N ALA A 149 -15.22 -4.09 3.11
CA ALA A 149 -14.24 -4.74 4.00
C ALA A 149 -13.58 -5.98 3.36
N LYS A 150 -14.26 -6.63 2.41
CA LYS A 150 -13.76 -7.79 1.67
C LYS A 150 -14.14 -7.69 0.20
N LEU A 151 -13.18 -7.93 -0.69
CA LEU A 151 -13.45 -8.07 -2.11
C LEU A 151 -14.18 -9.38 -2.38
N PRO A 152 -15.22 -9.39 -3.23
CA PRO A 152 -15.92 -10.60 -3.63
C PRO A 152 -15.11 -11.36 -4.71
N VAL A 153 -13.91 -11.81 -4.35
CA VAL A 153 -13.02 -12.59 -5.22
C VAL A 153 -12.57 -13.86 -4.51
N GLU A 154 -12.41 -14.93 -5.27
CA GLU A 154 -11.82 -16.18 -4.77
C GLU A 154 -10.33 -15.99 -4.47
N ARG A 155 -9.79 -16.77 -3.53
CA ARG A 155 -8.38 -16.66 -3.11
C ARG A 155 -7.37 -16.96 -4.22
N ASP A 156 -7.77 -17.70 -5.25
CA ASP A 156 -6.94 -18.05 -6.39
C ASP A 156 -7.22 -17.20 -7.64
N ALA A 157 -8.05 -16.16 -7.51
CA ALA A 157 -8.30 -15.20 -8.58
C ALA A 157 -6.99 -14.57 -9.08
N THR A 158 -6.92 -14.32 -10.38
CA THR A 158 -5.77 -13.69 -11.02
C THR A 158 -5.69 -12.20 -10.62
N PRO A 159 -4.50 -11.59 -10.65
CA PRO A 159 -4.35 -10.14 -10.43
C PRO A 159 -5.30 -9.30 -11.28
N ALA A 160 -5.55 -9.69 -12.53
CA ALA A 160 -6.48 -9.01 -13.43
C ALA A 160 -7.93 -9.03 -12.90
N VAL A 161 -8.41 -10.17 -12.41
CA VAL A 161 -9.76 -10.29 -11.81
C VAL A 161 -9.86 -9.53 -10.48
N VAL A 162 -8.79 -9.55 -9.68
CA VAL A 162 -8.71 -8.76 -8.44
C VAL A 162 -8.81 -7.27 -8.77
N GLY A 163 -8.00 -6.78 -9.70
CA GLY A 163 -8.00 -5.39 -10.15
C GLY A 163 -9.35 -4.97 -10.75
N PHE A 164 -9.94 -5.80 -11.61
CA PHE A 164 -11.26 -5.56 -12.20
C PHE A 164 -12.34 -5.42 -11.13
N THR A 165 -12.38 -6.34 -10.16
CA THR A 165 -13.37 -6.29 -9.07
C THR A 165 -13.14 -5.08 -8.17
N ALA A 166 -11.88 -4.79 -7.83
CA ALA A 166 -11.52 -3.67 -6.98
C ALA A 166 -11.87 -2.31 -7.61
N HIS A 167 -11.78 -2.17 -8.94
CA HIS A 167 -12.12 -0.95 -9.66
C HIS A 167 -13.53 -0.42 -9.29
N TYR A 168 -14.52 -1.30 -9.19
CA TYR A 168 -15.90 -0.91 -8.83
C TYR A 168 -16.09 -0.57 -7.35
N GLN A 169 -15.11 -0.93 -6.50
CA GLN A 169 -15.12 -0.69 -5.06
C GLN A 169 -14.18 0.44 -4.63
N ALA A 170 -13.36 0.96 -5.54
CA ALA A 170 -12.37 1.99 -5.25
C ALA A 170 -13.02 3.32 -4.85
N ILE A 171 -12.46 3.94 -3.81
CA ILE A 171 -12.76 5.31 -3.37
C ILE A 171 -11.66 6.24 -3.89
N ALA A 172 -10.40 5.85 -3.67
CA ALA A 172 -9.23 6.57 -4.13
C ALA A 172 -8.04 5.63 -4.31
N GLN A 173 -7.02 6.11 -5.00
CA GLN A 173 -5.75 5.42 -5.18
C GLN A 173 -4.61 6.36 -4.87
N ALA A 174 -3.56 5.79 -4.27
CA ALA A 174 -2.27 6.42 -4.10
C ALA A 174 -1.21 5.50 -4.72
N ALA A 175 -0.27 6.07 -5.45
CA ALA A 175 0.74 5.29 -6.15
C ALA A 175 2.12 5.94 -6.07
N MET A 176 3.16 5.10 -6.11
CA MET A 176 4.54 5.51 -6.36
C MET A 176 5.09 4.71 -7.53
N THR A 177 5.94 5.34 -8.34
CA THR A 177 6.65 4.67 -9.44
C THR A 177 8.12 4.60 -9.11
N VAL A 178 8.67 3.39 -9.12
CA VAL A 178 10.07 3.09 -8.83
C VAL A 178 10.69 2.45 -10.06
N ARG A 179 11.97 2.70 -10.32
CA ARG A 179 12.66 2.15 -11.50
C ARG A 179 13.77 1.19 -11.11
N LEU A 180 14.01 0.20 -11.96
CA LEU A 180 15.22 -0.59 -11.93
C LEU A 180 15.80 -0.68 -13.34
N SER A 181 17.10 -0.43 -13.45
CA SER A 181 17.89 -0.70 -14.65
C SER A 181 18.77 -1.91 -14.38
N ARG A 182 18.96 -2.77 -15.38
CA ARG A 182 19.87 -3.92 -15.31
C ARG A 182 20.84 -3.93 -16.48
#